data_AF-A0A941WIM2-F1
#
_entry.id   AF-A0A941WIM2-F1
#
_cell.length_a   1.000
_cell.length_b   1.000
_cell.length_c   1.000
_cell.angle_alpha   90.00
_cell.angle_beta   90.00
_cell.angle_gamma   90.00
#
_symmetry.space_group_name_H-M   'P 1'
#
loop_
_entity.id
_entity.type
_entity.pdbx_description
1 polymer ?
#
loop_
_entity_poly.entity_id
_entity_poly.type
_entity_poly.pdbx_seq_one_letter_code
_entity_poly.pdbx_strand_id
1 'polypeptide(L)'
;KGDQKSDTYGAFFPRFESVRKNVNNWLSEVERILPNYVTELKEIVELDLLNHFVMYVAKRQQNYESEEQESAYYQQIMKSFPEKDSRSLKQPYGMELLNNYFTYKQTFIFRDREYTMEERLAELNVPELKAEYILAKIPTTDYRRYCEYERYYMPLLPESYRQRMRHLQERPVSILQPGELAPNLMYPDTNGQLHSMADFKGKYKYIDIWATWCVPCKKEIPSLQSLEKELEGQDIVFISISIDKNRKAWKDFVRVRQLGGTQLWACDCT
;
A
#
# COMPACT_ATOMS: atom_id res chain seq x y z
N LYS A 1 20.75 -32.82 -4.36
CA LYS A 1 20.97 -33.94 -5.31
C LYS A 1 19.64 -34.60 -5.57
N GLY A 2 19.17 -34.55 -6.82
CA GLY A 2 17.90 -35.12 -7.26
C GLY A 2 17.19 -34.18 -8.22
N ASP A 3 17.60 -34.20 -9.50
CA ASP A 3 16.83 -33.62 -10.61
C ASP A 3 15.42 -34.22 -10.59
N GLN A 4 14.44 -33.45 -10.10
CA GLN A 4 13.05 -33.72 -10.39
C GLN A 4 12.84 -33.29 -11.84
N LYS A 5 12.74 -34.27 -12.75
CA LYS A 5 12.19 -34.10 -14.09
C LYS A 5 11.03 -33.11 -14.01
N SER A 6 11.07 -32.06 -14.83
CA SER A 6 10.00 -31.07 -14.87
C SER A 6 8.67 -31.78 -15.14
N ASP A 7 7.86 -31.95 -14.10
CA ASP A 7 6.52 -32.52 -14.26
C ASP A 7 5.78 -31.72 -15.35
N THR A 8 5.10 -32.45 -16.24
CA THR A 8 4.25 -31.83 -17.26
C THR A 8 3.16 -31.01 -16.57
N TYR A 9 2.66 -29.98 -17.26
CA TYR A 9 1.59 -29.12 -16.73
C TYR A 9 0.41 -29.95 -16.18
N GLY A 10 -0.05 -30.93 -16.96
CA GLY A 10 -1.17 -31.78 -16.56
C GLY A 10 -0.88 -32.76 -15.41
N ALA A 11 0.38 -33.09 -15.13
CA ALA A 11 0.71 -33.94 -13.97
C ALA A 11 0.48 -33.23 -12.62
N PHE A 12 0.37 -31.90 -12.63
CA PHE A 12 0.07 -31.12 -11.43
C PHE A 12 -1.33 -31.41 -10.87
N PHE A 13 -2.37 -31.45 -11.71
CA PHE A 13 -3.75 -31.53 -11.21
C PHE A 13 -4.08 -32.83 -10.49
N PRO A 14 -3.73 -34.03 -11.01
CA PRO A 14 -3.94 -35.28 -10.27
C PRO A 14 -3.17 -35.32 -8.95
N ARG A 15 -1.96 -34.74 -8.92
CA ARG A 15 -1.17 -34.62 -7.69
C ARG A 15 -1.81 -33.66 -6.70
N PHE A 16 -2.26 -32.49 -7.16
CA PHE A 16 -2.94 -31.50 -6.33
C PHE A 16 -4.21 -32.09 -5.71
N GLU A 17 -5.03 -32.79 -6.51
CA GLU A 17 -6.22 -33.48 -6.02
C GLU A 17 -5.90 -34.60 -5.01
N SER A 18 -4.80 -35.33 -5.22
CA SER A 18 -4.33 -36.34 -4.26
C SER A 18 -3.93 -35.71 -2.92
N VAL A 19 -3.14 -34.61 -2.96
CA VAL A 19 -2.76 -33.86 -1.76
C VAL A 19 -3.99 -33.35 -1.02
N ARG A 20 -4.93 -32.73 -1.73
CA ARG A 20 -6.19 -32.24 -1.17
C ARG A 20 -6.99 -33.34 -0.46
N LYS A 21 -7.12 -34.52 -1.07
CA LYS A 21 -7.81 -35.66 -0.44
C LYS A 21 -7.14 -36.11 0.84
N ASN A 22 -5.80 -36.22 0.84
CA ASN A 22 -5.04 -36.60 2.03
C ASN A 22 -5.19 -35.57 3.16
N VAL A 23 -5.14 -34.28 2.81
CA VAL A 23 -5.34 -33.17 3.73
C VAL A 23 -6.74 -33.20 4.35
N ASN A 24 -7.79 -33.47 3.57
CA ASN A 24 -9.15 -33.57 4.10
C ASN A 24 -9.31 -34.73 5.11
N ASN A 25 -8.69 -35.87 4.84
CA ASN A 25 -8.67 -37.00 5.76
C ASN A 25 -7.97 -36.63 7.07
N TRP A 26 -6.82 -35.97 6.96
CA TRP A 26 -6.06 -35.49 8.12
C TRP A 26 -6.84 -34.44 8.93
N LEU A 27 -7.49 -33.46 8.28
CA LEU A 27 -8.33 -32.47 8.96
C LEU A 27 -9.48 -33.14 9.74
N SER A 28 -10.06 -34.22 9.20
CA SER A 28 -11.12 -34.99 9.88
C SER A 28 -10.60 -35.73 11.13
N GLU A 29 -9.33 -36.12 11.14
CA GLU A 29 -8.68 -36.69 12.31
C GLU A 29 -8.36 -35.61 13.34
N VAL A 30 -7.79 -34.48 12.90
CA VAL A 30 -7.49 -33.33 13.77
C VAL A 30 -8.75 -32.78 14.44
N GLU A 31 -9.89 -32.77 13.74
CA GLU A 31 -11.19 -32.37 14.30
C GLU A 31 -11.56 -33.17 15.55
N ARG A 32 -11.19 -34.45 15.61
CA ARG A 32 -11.46 -35.32 16.76
C ARG A 32 -10.51 -35.05 17.93
N ILE A 33 -9.29 -34.60 17.65
CA ILE A 33 -8.24 -34.42 18.66
C ILE A 33 -8.24 -32.98 19.20
N LEU A 34 -8.43 -31.99 18.32
CA LEU A 34 -8.33 -30.56 18.60
C LEU A 34 -9.54 -29.79 18.03
N PRO A 35 -10.77 -30.06 18.53
CA PRO A 35 -11.99 -29.49 17.98
C PRO A 35 -12.02 -27.95 18.05
N ASN A 36 -11.34 -27.35 19.03
CA ASN A 36 -11.32 -25.89 19.21
C ASN A 36 -10.45 -25.15 18.18
N TYR A 37 -9.55 -25.85 17.48
CA TYR A 37 -8.60 -25.25 16.54
C TYR A 37 -8.84 -25.66 15.09
N VAL A 38 -9.69 -26.68 14.87
CA VAL A 38 -9.91 -27.25 13.54
C VAL A 38 -10.45 -26.23 12.54
N THR A 39 -11.28 -25.27 12.98
CA THR A 39 -11.83 -24.23 12.10
C THR A 39 -10.73 -23.35 11.54
N GLU A 40 -9.86 -22.81 12.40
CA GLU A 40 -8.72 -21.97 11.97
C GLU A 40 -7.75 -22.76 11.08
N LEU A 41 -7.49 -24.03 11.40
CA LEU A 41 -6.66 -24.90 10.56
C LEU A 41 -7.28 -25.16 9.18
N LYS A 42 -8.61 -25.37 9.11
CA LYS A 42 -9.33 -25.54 7.84
C LYS A 42 -9.19 -24.29 6.97
N GLU A 43 -9.29 -23.10 7.56
CA GLU A 43 -9.14 -21.83 6.83
C GLU A 43 -7.70 -21.62 6.31
N ILE A 44 -6.68 -21.92 7.12
CA ILE A 44 -5.27 -21.82 6.71
C ILE A 44 -4.97 -22.78 5.57
N VAL A 45 -5.43 -24.03 5.69
CA VAL A 45 -5.23 -25.06 4.66
C VAL A 45 -5.93 -24.69 3.35
N GLU A 46 -7.13 -24.12 3.43
CA GLU A 46 -7.87 -23.63 2.26
C GLU A 46 -7.05 -22.57 1.51
N LEU A 47 -6.50 -21.59 2.23
CA LEU A 47 -5.63 -20.55 1.70
C LEU A 47 -4.31 -21.08 1.13
N ASP A 48 -3.67 -22.02 1.81
CA ASP A 48 -2.42 -22.65 1.37
C ASP A 48 -2.62 -23.39 0.04
N LEU A 49 -3.70 -24.17 -0.06
CA LEU A 49 -4.04 -24.91 -1.27
C LEU A 49 -4.34 -23.94 -2.43
N LEU A 50 -5.11 -22.88 -2.16
CA LEU A 50 -5.38 -21.85 -3.16
C LEU A 50 -4.08 -21.20 -3.65
N ASN A 51 -3.22 -20.77 -2.73
CA ASN A 51 -1.97 -20.09 -3.05
C ASN A 51 -1.07 -20.96 -3.92
N HIS A 52 -0.86 -22.23 -3.53
CA HIS A 52 -0.08 -23.18 -4.34
C HIS A 52 -0.66 -23.36 -5.74
N PHE A 53 -1.98 -23.43 -5.86
CA PHE A 53 -2.64 -23.55 -7.15
C PHE A 53 -2.42 -22.31 -8.02
N VAL A 54 -2.79 -21.12 -7.54
CA VAL A 54 -2.70 -19.90 -8.34
C VAL A 54 -1.25 -19.56 -8.67
N MET A 55 -0.29 -19.85 -7.78
CA MET A 55 1.14 -19.71 -8.05
C MET A 55 1.60 -20.65 -9.17
N TYR A 56 1.18 -21.91 -9.14
CA TYR A 56 1.55 -22.88 -10.17
C TYR A 56 1.01 -22.45 -11.54
N VAL A 57 -0.28 -22.10 -11.59
CA VAL A 57 -0.94 -21.66 -12.82
C VAL A 57 -0.35 -20.36 -13.35
N ALA A 58 -0.11 -19.36 -12.47
CA ALA A 58 0.51 -18.10 -12.86
C ALA A 58 1.94 -18.25 -13.40
N LYS A 59 2.67 -19.32 -13.06
CA LYS A 59 4.00 -19.63 -13.62
C LYS A 59 3.97 -20.37 -14.95
N ARG A 60 2.83 -20.92 -15.35
CA ARG A 60 2.69 -21.83 -16.51
C ARG A 60 1.65 -21.37 -17.54
N GLN A 61 1.48 -20.05 -17.66
CA GLN A 61 0.40 -19.33 -18.38
C GLN A 61 0.16 -19.70 -19.85
N GLN A 62 1.06 -20.40 -20.53
CA GLN A 62 0.98 -20.66 -21.97
C GLN A 62 0.04 -21.82 -22.35
N ASN A 63 -0.53 -22.50 -21.36
CA ASN A 63 -1.19 -23.78 -21.52
C ASN A 63 -2.50 -23.80 -20.70
N TYR A 64 -3.62 -24.12 -21.36
CA TYR A 64 -4.73 -24.93 -20.82
C TYR A 64 -5.84 -24.24 -20.00
N GLU A 65 -7.09 -24.45 -20.45
CA GLU A 65 -8.30 -24.29 -19.63
C GLU A 65 -8.96 -25.61 -19.23
N SER A 66 -8.68 -26.73 -19.92
CA SER A 66 -9.49 -27.94 -19.79
C SER A 66 -9.36 -28.64 -18.43
N GLU A 67 -8.14 -28.85 -17.93
CA GLU A 67 -7.89 -29.67 -16.74
C GLU A 67 -8.15 -28.90 -15.43
N GLU A 68 -7.97 -27.59 -15.43
CA GLU A 68 -8.32 -26.73 -14.28
C GLU A 68 -9.83 -26.67 -14.05
N GLN A 69 -10.59 -26.56 -15.15
CA GLN A 69 -12.04 -26.60 -15.10
C GLN A 69 -12.59 -27.95 -14.61
N GLU A 70 -11.79 -29.02 -14.57
CA GLU A 70 -12.23 -30.31 -14.04
C GLU A 70 -12.22 -30.35 -12.50
N SER A 71 -11.45 -29.51 -11.81
CA SER A 71 -11.43 -29.48 -10.35
C SER A 71 -12.61 -28.70 -9.77
N ALA A 72 -13.64 -29.41 -9.33
CA ALA A 72 -14.80 -28.81 -8.65
C ALA A 72 -14.41 -28.02 -7.38
N TYR A 73 -13.37 -28.47 -6.67
CA TYR A 73 -12.84 -27.76 -5.50
C TYR A 73 -12.26 -26.41 -5.89
N TYR A 74 -11.44 -26.39 -6.95
CA TYR A 74 -10.85 -25.15 -7.44
C TYR A 74 -11.90 -24.17 -7.95
N GLN A 75 -12.88 -24.65 -8.72
CA GLN A 75 -13.98 -23.81 -9.16
C GLN A 75 -14.76 -23.20 -7.99
N GLN A 76 -14.94 -23.94 -6.90
CA GLN A 76 -15.64 -23.45 -5.71
C GLN A 76 -14.84 -22.36 -5.00
N ILE A 77 -13.56 -22.60 -4.72
CA ILE A 77 -12.72 -21.65 -3.99
C ILE A 77 -12.46 -20.37 -4.79
N MET A 78 -12.34 -20.46 -6.12
CA MET A 78 -12.19 -19.29 -6.98
C MET A 78 -13.45 -18.43 -7.07
N LYS A 79 -14.63 -19.02 -6.85
CA LYS A 79 -15.89 -18.29 -6.74
C LYS A 79 -16.05 -17.60 -5.38
N SER A 80 -15.44 -18.15 -4.32
CA SER A 80 -15.53 -17.60 -2.96
C SER A 80 -14.40 -16.64 -2.60
N PHE A 81 -13.30 -16.61 -3.36
CA PHE A 81 -12.19 -15.67 -3.22
C PHE A 81 -12.33 -14.50 -4.23
N PRO A 82 -12.02 -13.23 -3.88
CA PRO A 82 -11.52 -12.75 -2.60
C PRO A 82 -12.52 -12.90 -1.45
N GLU A 83 -11.98 -13.09 -0.26
CA GLU A 83 -12.74 -13.46 0.94
C GLU A 83 -13.63 -12.31 1.42
N LYS A 84 -14.66 -12.65 2.19
CA LYS A 84 -15.54 -11.68 2.86
C LYS A 84 -14.97 -11.18 4.20
N ASP A 85 -13.78 -11.63 4.56
CA ASP A 85 -13.03 -11.23 5.74
C ASP A 85 -11.56 -10.93 5.38
N SER A 86 -10.74 -10.62 6.38
CA SER A 86 -9.33 -10.30 6.24
C SER A 86 -8.38 -11.46 6.61
N ARG A 87 -8.85 -12.72 6.60
CA ARG A 87 -8.03 -13.87 7.06
C ARG A 87 -6.78 -14.09 6.22
N SER A 88 -6.81 -13.82 4.91
CA SER A 88 -5.61 -13.77 4.06
C SER A 88 -4.53 -12.83 4.59
N LEU A 89 -4.87 -11.66 5.15
CA LEU A 89 -3.88 -10.73 5.71
C LEU A 89 -3.15 -11.26 6.95
N LYS A 90 -3.71 -12.28 7.61
CA LYS A 90 -3.05 -12.96 8.74
C LYS A 90 -1.98 -13.95 8.27
N GLN A 91 -1.96 -14.29 6.98
CA GLN A 91 -0.97 -15.20 6.41
C GLN A 91 0.23 -14.42 5.89
N PRO A 92 1.46 -14.95 6.04
CA PRO A 92 2.68 -14.28 5.57
C PRO A 92 2.69 -14.07 4.04
N TYR A 93 1.95 -14.89 3.29
CA TYR A 93 1.82 -14.81 1.84
C TYR A 93 0.51 -14.15 1.38
N GLY A 94 -0.30 -13.58 2.28
CA GLY A 94 -1.65 -13.09 1.95
C GLY A 94 -1.73 -12.14 0.75
N MET A 95 -0.82 -11.16 0.72
CA MET A 95 -0.74 -10.21 -0.40
C MET A 95 -0.21 -10.85 -1.68
N GLU A 96 0.70 -11.82 -1.58
CA GLU A 96 1.20 -12.58 -2.72
C GLU A 96 0.09 -13.44 -3.33
N LEU A 97 -0.68 -14.14 -2.50
CA LEU A 97 -1.86 -14.90 -2.91
C LEU A 97 -2.85 -13.99 -3.66
N LEU A 98 -3.18 -12.83 -3.09
CA LEU A 98 -4.12 -11.90 -3.75
C LEU A 98 -3.59 -11.40 -5.11
N ASN A 99 -2.28 -11.16 -5.20
CA ASN A 99 -1.63 -10.80 -6.46
C ASN A 99 -1.68 -11.93 -7.49
N ASN A 100 -1.41 -13.17 -7.08
CA ASN A 100 -1.46 -14.34 -7.95
C ASN A 100 -2.88 -14.61 -8.42
N TYR A 101 -3.88 -14.43 -7.55
CA TYR A 101 -5.30 -14.51 -7.92
C TYR A 101 -5.68 -13.49 -9.00
N PHE A 102 -5.33 -12.22 -8.84
CA PHE A 102 -5.63 -11.22 -9.87
C PHE A 102 -4.81 -11.40 -11.14
N THR A 103 -3.58 -11.93 -11.04
CA THR A 103 -2.76 -12.30 -12.20
C THR A 103 -3.42 -13.44 -12.97
N TYR A 104 -3.92 -14.45 -12.26
CA TYR A 104 -4.72 -15.50 -12.85
C TYR A 104 -5.93 -14.91 -13.61
N LYS A 105 -6.70 -14.01 -13.00
CA LYS A 105 -7.85 -13.40 -13.69
C LYS A 105 -7.45 -12.58 -14.90
N GLN A 106 -6.36 -11.82 -14.82
CA GLN A 106 -5.80 -11.11 -15.97
C GLN A 106 -5.47 -12.06 -17.12
N THR A 107 -4.85 -13.21 -16.83
CA THR A 107 -4.41 -14.16 -17.86
C THR A 107 -5.56 -14.98 -18.43
N PHE A 108 -6.53 -15.41 -17.61
CA PHE A 108 -7.51 -16.41 -18.01
C PHE A 108 -8.92 -15.85 -18.23
N ILE A 109 -9.31 -14.79 -17.52
CA ILE A 109 -10.66 -14.21 -17.59
C ILE A 109 -10.67 -12.93 -18.44
N PHE A 110 -9.70 -12.05 -18.22
CA PHE A 110 -9.58 -10.76 -18.93
C PHE A 110 -8.50 -10.83 -20.02
N ARG A 111 -8.51 -11.86 -20.86
CA ARG A 111 -7.46 -12.13 -21.87
C ARG A 111 -7.22 -10.99 -22.84
N ASP A 112 -8.30 -10.40 -23.32
CA ASP A 112 -8.26 -9.48 -24.46
C ASP A 112 -8.12 -8.01 -24.02
N ARG A 113 -7.99 -7.74 -22.71
CA ARG A 113 -7.89 -6.39 -22.17
C ARG A 113 -7.17 -6.34 -20.84
N GLU A 114 -6.78 -5.14 -20.43
CA GLU A 114 -6.27 -4.94 -19.09
C GLU A 114 -7.40 -5.14 -18.04
N TYR A 115 -7.10 -5.93 -17.01
CA TYR A 115 -7.90 -6.06 -15.80
C TYR A 115 -7.46 -4.95 -14.83
N THR A 116 -8.24 -3.87 -14.79
CA THR A 116 -7.78 -2.61 -14.20
C THR A 116 -7.71 -2.68 -12.68
N MET A 117 -6.99 -1.73 -12.08
CA MET A 117 -6.90 -1.62 -10.63
C MET A 117 -8.28 -1.36 -10.00
N GLU A 118 -9.14 -0.55 -10.65
CA GLU A 118 -10.50 -0.28 -10.19
C GLU A 118 -11.35 -1.54 -10.13
N GLU A 119 -11.27 -2.40 -11.15
CA GLU A 119 -12.00 -3.66 -11.19
C GLU A 119 -11.50 -4.62 -10.11
N ARG A 120 -10.18 -4.70 -9.90
CA ARG A 120 -9.58 -5.46 -8.79
C ARG A 120 -10.09 -4.97 -7.44
N LEU A 121 -10.09 -3.66 -7.21
CA LEU A 121 -10.58 -3.04 -5.97
C LEU A 121 -12.09 -3.21 -5.79
N ALA A 122 -12.86 -3.36 -6.87
CA ALA A 122 -14.30 -3.63 -6.81
C ALA A 122 -14.60 -5.04 -6.29
N GLU A 123 -13.71 -6.01 -6.52
CA GLU A 123 -13.85 -7.38 -6.00
C GLU A 123 -13.45 -7.50 -4.52
N LEU A 124 -12.63 -6.57 -4.01
CA LEU A 124 -12.26 -6.50 -2.60
C LEU A 124 -13.39 -5.88 -1.79
N ASN A 125 -14.26 -6.71 -1.24
CA ASN A 125 -15.40 -6.27 -0.43
C ASN A 125 -15.02 -5.89 1.01
N VAL A 126 -13.82 -6.24 1.46
CA VAL A 126 -13.31 -5.98 2.80
C VAL A 126 -12.48 -4.69 2.80
N PRO A 127 -12.87 -3.64 3.53
CA PRO A 127 -12.17 -2.34 3.52
C PRO A 127 -10.69 -2.45 3.87
N GLU A 128 -10.34 -3.27 4.85
CA GLU A 128 -8.96 -3.49 5.29
C GLU A 128 -8.14 -4.15 4.18
N LEU A 129 -8.67 -5.19 3.53
CA LEU A 129 -8.02 -5.89 2.43
C LEU A 129 -7.81 -4.96 1.22
N LYS A 130 -8.81 -4.12 0.92
CA LYS A 130 -8.73 -3.10 -0.12
C LYS A 130 -7.62 -2.09 0.19
N ALA A 131 -7.55 -1.62 1.43
CA ALA A 131 -6.55 -0.66 1.86
C ALA A 131 -5.13 -1.24 1.83
N GLU A 132 -4.92 -2.47 2.31
CA GLU A 132 -3.63 -3.16 2.20
C GLU A 132 -3.22 -3.39 0.75
N TYR A 133 -4.15 -3.76 -0.12
CA TYR A 133 -3.87 -3.94 -1.54
C TYR A 133 -3.43 -2.64 -2.20
N ILE A 134 -4.07 -1.51 -1.88
CA ILE A 134 -3.64 -0.19 -2.34
C ILE A 134 -2.21 0.12 -1.84
N LEU A 135 -1.90 -0.14 -0.57
CA LEU A 135 -0.56 0.10 -0.03
C LEU A 135 0.51 -0.77 -0.69
N ALA A 136 0.20 -2.03 -0.99
CA ALA A 136 1.12 -2.97 -1.64
C ALA A 136 1.41 -2.63 -3.12
N LYS A 137 0.63 -1.72 -3.72
CA LYS A 137 0.74 -1.32 -5.14
C LYS A 137 1.29 0.08 -5.36
N ILE A 138 1.75 0.75 -4.30
CA ILE A 138 2.39 2.06 -4.39
C ILE A 138 3.61 1.97 -5.34
N PRO A 139 3.70 2.82 -6.37
CA PRO A 139 4.89 2.91 -7.21
C PRO A 139 6.09 3.41 -6.41
N THR A 140 7.20 2.66 -6.43
CA THR A 140 8.42 3.00 -5.67
C THR A 140 9.56 3.51 -6.53
N THR A 141 9.44 3.49 -7.86
CA THR A 141 10.54 3.79 -8.80
C THR A 141 10.36 5.10 -9.56
N ASP A 142 9.14 5.61 -9.66
CA ASP A 142 8.80 6.79 -10.48
C ASP A 142 7.95 7.75 -9.66
N TYR A 143 8.47 8.96 -9.46
CA TYR A 143 7.84 9.99 -8.64
C TYR A 143 6.55 10.54 -9.24
N ARG A 144 6.49 10.70 -10.56
CA ARG A 144 5.28 11.16 -11.24
C ARG A 144 4.16 10.14 -11.09
N ARG A 145 4.47 8.85 -11.30
CA ARG A 145 3.51 7.75 -11.08
C ARG A 145 3.07 7.67 -9.63
N TYR A 146 3.99 7.86 -8.67
CA TYR A 146 3.64 7.94 -7.25
C TYR A 146 2.62 9.06 -7.00
N CYS A 147 2.84 10.28 -7.50
CA CYS A 147 1.92 11.39 -7.32
C CYS A 147 0.54 11.14 -7.96
N GLU A 148 0.52 10.57 -9.17
CA GLU A 148 -0.73 10.20 -9.85
C GLU A 148 -1.50 9.13 -9.05
N TYR A 149 -0.78 8.14 -8.52
CA TYR A 149 -1.32 7.06 -7.69
C TYR A 149 -1.87 7.60 -6.35
N GLU A 150 -1.09 8.41 -5.64
CA GLU A 150 -1.49 9.04 -4.39
C GLU A 150 -2.77 9.87 -4.59
N ARG A 151 -2.80 10.72 -5.62
CA ARG A 151 -3.96 11.57 -5.92
C ARG A 151 -5.26 10.77 -6.10
N TYR A 152 -5.18 9.59 -6.70
CA TYR A 152 -6.36 8.78 -7.01
C TYR A 152 -6.78 7.85 -5.87
N TYR A 153 -5.83 7.15 -5.25
CA TYR A 153 -6.14 6.09 -4.28
C TYR A 153 -6.16 6.55 -2.82
N MET A 154 -5.42 7.60 -2.47
CA MET A 154 -5.37 8.10 -1.10
C MET A 154 -6.73 8.55 -0.55
N PRO A 155 -7.62 9.22 -1.32
CA PRO A 155 -8.95 9.58 -0.84
C PRO A 155 -9.81 8.36 -0.45
N LEU A 156 -9.56 7.20 -1.06
CA LEU A 156 -10.28 5.95 -0.82
C LEU A 156 -9.87 5.26 0.49
N LEU A 157 -8.75 5.65 1.08
CA LEU A 157 -8.21 5.05 2.29
C LEU A 157 -8.78 5.69 3.58
N PRO A 158 -9.01 4.92 4.65
CA PRO A 158 -9.21 5.46 6.00
C PRO A 158 -7.99 6.25 6.48
N GLU A 159 -8.15 7.17 7.43
CA GLU A 159 -7.06 8.08 7.85
C GLU A 159 -5.81 7.34 8.36
N SER A 160 -5.98 6.24 9.11
CA SER A 160 -4.87 5.39 9.56
C SER A 160 -4.06 4.80 8.40
N TYR A 161 -4.73 4.41 7.31
CA TYR A 161 -4.09 3.89 6.10
C TYR A 161 -3.47 5.00 5.25
N ARG A 162 -4.05 6.20 5.25
CA ARG A 162 -3.42 7.35 4.60
C ARG A 162 -2.11 7.71 5.29
N GLN A 163 -2.04 7.70 6.61
CA GLN A 163 -0.78 7.90 7.33
C GLN A 163 0.22 6.82 6.93
N ARG A 164 -0.19 5.55 6.92
CA ARG A 164 0.64 4.45 6.44
C ARG A 164 1.17 4.66 5.02
N MET A 165 0.35 5.03 4.04
CA MET A 165 0.78 5.36 2.68
C MET A 165 1.87 6.45 2.62
N ARG A 166 1.88 7.36 3.59
CA ARG A 166 2.84 8.47 3.69
C ARG A 166 4.17 8.04 4.34
N HIS A 167 4.16 6.98 5.16
CA HIS A 167 5.31 6.60 6.01
C HIS A 167 5.90 5.19 5.72
N LEU A 168 5.15 4.26 5.11
CA LEU A 168 5.55 2.85 4.99
C LEU A 168 6.59 2.56 3.90
N GLN A 169 6.77 3.45 2.93
CA GLN A 169 7.70 3.23 1.83
C GLN A 169 8.49 4.50 1.53
N GLU A 170 9.78 4.32 1.25
CA GLU A 170 10.62 5.39 0.73
C GLU A 170 9.98 5.93 -0.56
N ARG A 171 9.64 7.23 -0.55
CA ARG A 171 9.14 7.89 -1.74
C ARG A 171 10.25 7.86 -2.79
N PRO A 172 9.95 7.54 -4.06
CA PRO A 172 10.94 7.64 -5.13
C PRO A 172 11.56 9.03 -5.14
N VAL A 173 12.90 9.09 -5.14
CA VAL A 173 13.63 10.35 -5.23
C VAL A 173 13.53 10.86 -6.66
N SER A 174 13.10 12.11 -6.83
CA SER A 174 13.10 12.79 -8.13
C SER A 174 13.73 14.17 -8.01
N ILE A 175 14.45 14.56 -9.05
CA ILE A 175 14.94 15.94 -9.23
C ILE A 175 13.80 16.71 -9.89
N LEU A 176 13.19 17.63 -9.15
CA LEU A 176 12.10 18.46 -9.67
C LEU A 176 12.63 19.46 -10.69
N GLN A 177 11.95 19.58 -11.82
CA GLN A 177 12.22 20.60 -12.85
C GLN A 177 11.22 21.78 -12.74
N PRO A 178 11.62 23.00 -13.14
CA PRO A 178 10.68 24.10 -13.25
C PRO A 178 9.46 23.75 -14.12
N GLY A 179 8.26 24.01 -13.61
CA GLY A 179 6.99 23.69 -14.27
C GLY A 179 6.41 22.32 -13.93
N GLU A 180 7.14 21.45 -13.23
CA GLU A 180 6.59 20.21 -12.71
C GLU A 180 5.65 20.44 -11.52
N LEU A 181 4.74 19.50 -11.30
CA LEU A 181 3.87 19.52 -10.12
C LEU A 181 4.73 19.33 -8.87
N ALA A 182 4.65 20.30 -7.96
CA ALA A 182 5.30 20.19 -6.67
C ALA A 182 4.77 18.98 -5.89
N PRO A 183 5.64 18.30 -5.13
CA PRO A 183 5.24 17.24 -4.22
C PRO A 183 4.04 17.61 -3.35
N ASN A 184 3.07 16.70 -3.26
CA ASN A 184 2.05 16.80 -2.23
C ASN A 184 2.67 16.38 -0.88
N LEU A 185 3.30 17.36 -0.23
CA LEU A 185 3.77 17.22 1.13
C LEU A 185 2.59 17.38 2.08
N MET A 186 2.56 16.57 3.13
CA MET A 186 1.60 16.73 4.19
C MET A 186 2.22 16.41 5.52
N TYR A 187 2.12 17.36 6.43
CA TYR A 187 2.78 17.31 7.72
C TYR A 187 1.88 17.93 8.79
N PRO A 188 2.00 17.47 10.05
CA PRO A 188 1.27 18.07 11.15
C PRO A 188 1.83 19.45 11.49
N ASP A 189 0.95 20.36 11.87
CA ASP A 189 1.31 21.65 12.43
C ASP A 189 1.64 21.56 13.94
N THR A 190 1.80 22.73 14.56
CA THR A 190 2.08 22.88 15.99
C THR A 190 0.95 22.35 16.88
N ASN A 191 -0.29 22.30 16.39
CA ASN A 191 -1.45 21.72 17.07
C ASN A 191 -1.63 20.23 16.77
N GLY A 192 -0.90 19.70 15.79
CA GLY A 192 -1.05 18.33 15.31
C GLY A 192 -2.11 18.16 14.23
N GLN A 193 -2.69 19.26 13.72
CA GLN A 193 -3.55 19.21 12.56
C GLN A 193 -2.69 18.97 11.32
N LEU A 194 -3.08 18.00 10.49
CA LEU A 194 -2.41 17.71 9.23
C LEU A 194 -2.80 18.75 8.18
N HIS A 195 -1.80 19.28 7.48
CA HIS A 195 -1.98 20.17 6.34
C HIS A 195 -1.29 19.59 5.12
N SER A 196 -2.00 19.51 4.01
CA SER A 196 -1.48 19.10 2.71
C SER A 196 -1.16 20.31 1.83
N MET A 197 -0.24 20.15 0.89
CA MET A 197 0.00 21.21 -0.11
C MET A 197 -1.25 21.51 -0.95
N ALA A 198 -2.19 20.57 -1.05
CA ALA A 198 -3.46 20.80 -1.74
C ALA A 198 -4.38 21.78 -1.00
N ASP A 199 -4.24 21.93 0.32
CA ASP A 199 -5.07 22.82 1.14
C ASP A 199 -4.85 24.30 0.78
N PHE A 200 -3.68 24.61 0.21
CA PHE A 200 -3.29 25.96 -0.22
C PHE A 200 -3.37 26.16 -1.73
N LYS A 201 -4.27 25.43 -2.41
CA LYS A 201 -4.47 25.55 -3.87
C LYS A 201 -4.91 26.97 -4.24
N GLY A 202 -4.37 27.48 -5.35
CA GLY A 202 -4.70 28.81 -5.87
C GLY A 202 -3.82 29.95 -5.34
N LYS A 203 -2.98 29.68 -4.34
CA LYS A 203 -1.96 30.62 -3.86
C LYS A 203 -0.57 30.21 -4.30
N TYR A 204 0.32 31.18 -4.47
CA TYR A 204 1.76 30.94 -4.49
C TYR A 204 2.20 30.36 -3.15
N LYS A 205 3.20 29.47 -3.17
CA LYS A 205 3.72 28.82 -1.97
C LYS A 205 5.21 29.10 -1.89
N TYR A 206 5.62 29.75 -0.81
CA TYR A 206 7.03 29.84 -0.44
C TYR A 206 7.31 28.75 0.59
N ILE A 207 8.26 27.86 0.29
CA ILE A 207 8.61 26.74 1.16
C ILE A 207 10.04 26.90 1.64
N ASP A 208 10.23 26.94 2.96
CA ASP A 208 11.54 26.81 3.59
C ASP A 208 11.64 25.47 4.33
N ILE A 209 12.78 24.80 4.18
CA ILE A 209 13.09 23.57 4.89
C ILE A 209 14.19 23.90 5.90
N TRP A 210 13.91 23.69 7.18
CA TRP A 210 14.79 24.17 8.24
C TRP A 210 14.87 23.21 9.43
N ALA A 211 15.78 23.50 10.36
CA ALA A 211 15.83 22.80 11.65
C ALA A 211 16.38 23.71 12.76
N THR A 212 16.04 23.43 14.02
CA THR A 212 16.52 24.21 15.18
C THR A 212 18.05 24.18 15.33
N TRP A 213 18.68 23.10 14.87
CA TRP A 213 20.13 22.91 14.84
C TRP A 213 20.79 23.51 13.58
N CYS A 214 20.03 23.86 12.55
CA CYS A 214 20.55 24.46 11.32
C CYS A 214 20.92 25.94 11.56
N VAL A 215 22.21 26.24 11.71
CA VAL A 215 22.69 27.61 11.91
C VAL A 215 22.40 28.54 10.73
N PRO A 216 22.65 28.16 9.46
CA PRO A 216 22.31 28.99 8.31
C PRO A 216 20.81 29.32 8.24
N CYS A 217 19.94 28.31 8.37
CA CYS A 217 18.49 28.49 8.33
C CYS A 217 18.02 29.52 9.37
N LYS A 218 18.57 29.49 10.60
CA LYS A 218 18.24 30.46 11.64
C LYS A 218 18.64 31.89 11.30
N LYS A 219 19.69 32.09 10.49
CA LYS A 219 20.09 33.44 10.04
C LYS A 219 19.14 34.01 9.01
N GLU A 220 18.38 33.17 8.31
CA GLU A 220 17.40 33.59 7.28
C GLU A 220 16.04 33.96 7.88
N ILE A 221 15.72 33.49 9.08
CA ILE A 221 14.43 33.74 9.76
C ILE A 221 14.05 35.23 9.80
N PRO A 222 14.92 36.19 10.18
CA PRO A 222 14.53 37.60 10.22
C PRO A 222 14.14 38.14 8.85
N SER A 223 14.84 37.72 7.80
CA SER A 223 14.52 38.10 6.41
C SER A 223 13.20 37.48 5.97
N LEU A 224 12.96 36.22 6.33
CA LEU A 224 11.68 35.54 6.05
C LEU A 224 10.51 36.25 6.72
N GLN A 225 10.63 36.60 8.01
CA GLN A 225 9.60 37.36 8.74
C GLN A 225 9.33 38.74 8.12
N SER A 226 10.38 39.41 7.62
CA SER A 226 10.21 40.67 6.89
C SER A 226 9.44 40.47 5.59
N LEU A 227 9.76 39.42 4.84
CA LEU A 227 9.10 39.08 3.57
C LEU A 227 7.63 38.67 3.77
N GLU A 228 7.34 37.90 4.83
CA GLU A 228 5.97 37.55 5.23
C GLU A 228 5.12 38.79 5.46
N LYS A 229 5.69 39.80 6.14
CA LYS A 229 5.01 41.06 6.43
C LYS A 229 4.82 41.91 5.17
N GLU A 230 5.80 41.96 4.29
CA GLU A 230 5.72 42.73 3.04
C GLU A 230 4.68 42.17 2.07
N LEU A 231 4.51 40.85 2.06
CA LEU A 231 3.56 40.14 1.20
C LEU A 231 2.24 39.81 1.91
N GLU A 232 1.97 40.43 3.06
CA GLU A 232 0.70 40.25 3.77
C GLU A 232 -0.48 40.71 2.89
N GLY A 233 -1.53 39.88 2.83
CA GLY A 233 -2.71 40.13 2.01
C GLY A 233 -2.56 39.80 0.52
N GLN A 234 -1.39 39.36 0.06
CA GLN A 234 -1.18 38.85 -1.30
C GLN A 234 -1.61 37.38 -1.43
N ASP A 235 -1.73 36.88 -2.66
CA ASP A 235 -2.04 35.48 -2.97
C ASP A 235 -0.83 34.55 -2.79
N ILE A 236 -0.17 34.63 -1.63
CA ILE A 236 0.97 33.80 -1.24
C ILE A 236 0.76 33.20 0.15
N VAL A 237 1.27 31.99 0.36
CA VAL A 237 1.40 31.36 1.67
C VAL A 237 2.85 30.98 1.92
N PHE A 238 3.30 31.23 3.15
CA PHE A 238 4.61 30.80 3.64
C PHE A 238 4.45 29.52 4.44
N ILE A 239 5.25 28.51 4.09
CA ILE A 239 5.19 27.18 4.67
C ILE A 239 6.60 26.79 5.11
N SER A 240 6.82 26.74 6.42
CA SER A 240 8.09 26.34 7.00
C SER A 240 8.03 24.89 7.46
N ILE A 241 8.88 24.04 6.89
CA ILE A 241 8.92 22.61 7.15
C ILE A 241 10.15 22.28 7.99
N SER A 242 9.94 21.94 9.26
CA SER A 242 10.99 21.50 10.16
C SER A 242 11.34 20.02 9.95
N ILE A 243 12.65 19.73 9.84
CA ILE A 243 13.21 18.37 9.82
C ILE A 243 13.80 17.96 11.19
N ASP A 244 13.43 18.65 12.28
CA ASP A 244 13.90 18.32 13.63
C ASP A 244 13.40 16.96 14.08
N LYS A 245 14.26 16.10 14.64
CA LYS A 245 13.83 14.84 15.24
C LYS A 245 13.02 15.03 16.53
N ASN A 246 13.29 16.11 17.27
CA ASN A 246 12.63 16.39 18.53
C ASN A 246 11.48 17.39 18.30
N ARG A 247 10.24 16.88 18.25
CA ARG A 247 9.02 17.69 18.09
C ARG A 247 8.92 18.79 19.14
N LYS A 248 9.31 18.51 20.38
CA LYS A 248 9.23 19.47 21.49
C LYS A 248 10.20 20.64 21.26
N ALA A 249 11.44 20.35 20.87
CA ALA A 249 12.43 21.38 20.58
C ALA A 249 11.97 22.30 19.44
N TRP A 250 11.40 21.73 18.38
CA TRP A 250 10.80 22.50 17.28
C TRP A 250 9.65 23.40 17.77
N LYS A 251 8.64 22.83 18.46
CA LYS A 251 7.50 23.62 18.98
C LYS A 251 7.94 24.74 19.91
N ASP A 252 8.90 24.46 20.80
CA ASP A 252 9.43 25.45 21.73
C ASP A 252 10.15 26.58 20.96
N PHE A 253 10.91 26.25 19.91
CA PHE A 253 11.57 27.24 19.08
C PHE A 253 10.58 28.10 18.28
N VAL A 254 9.60 27.50 17.63
CA VAL A 254 8.53 28.20 16.88
C VAL A 254 7.86 29.23 17.78
N ARG A 255 7.49 28.81 19.00
CA ARG A 255 6.84 29.68 19.99
C ARG A 255 7.75 30.82 20.46
N VAL A 256 9.01 30.51 20.82
CA VAL A 256 9.96 31.51 21.35
C VAL A 256 10.35 32.53 20.28
N ARG A 257 10.47 32.12 19.03
CA ARG A 257 10.82 32.99 17.90
C ARG A 257 9.61 33.64 17.23
N GLN A 258 8.39 33.29 17.64
CA GLN A 258 7.14 33.80 17.07
C GLN A 258 7.15 33.66 15.54
N LEU A 259 7.51 32.48 15.05
CA LEU A 259 7.55 32.24 13.60
C LEU A 259 6.14 32.35 13.03
N GLY A 260 6.02 33.11 11.94
CA GLY A 260 4.78 33.30 11.20
C GLY A 260 4.51 32.14 10.23
N GLY A 261 3.58 32.36 9.31
CA GLY A 261 3.24 31.37 8.29
C GLY A 261 2.70 30.04 8.84
N THR A 262 2.63 29.04 7.98
CA THR A 262 2.22 27.68 8.34
C THR A 262 3.45 26.88 8.76
N GLN A 263 3.53 26.56 10.05
CA GLN A 263 4.66 25.81 10.63
C GLN A 263 4.34 24.31 10.64
N LEU A 264 5.09 23.54 9.87
CA LEU A 264 4.90 22.10 9.67
C LEU A 264 6.11 21.29 10.16
N TRP A 265 5.88 20.05 10.56
CA TRP A 265 6.93 19.17 11.08
C TRP A 265 7.00 17.85 10.33
N ALA A 266 8.12 17.61 9.64
CA ALA A 266 8.29 16.46 8.78
C ALA A 266 8.65 15.16 9.50
N CYS A 267 9.22 15.25 10.71
CA CYS A 267 9.87 14.10 11.33
C CYS A 267 8.92 13.32 12.26
N ASP A 268 7.87 12.69 11.72
CA ASP A 268 7.28 11.51 12.37
C ASP A 268 7.79 10.25 11.65
N CYS A 269 9.13 10.06 11.68
CA CYS A 269 9.77 8.84 11.23
C CYS A 269 9.81 7.86 12.40
N THR A 270 8.67 7.25 12.73
CA THR A 270 8.61 6.05 13.57
C THR A 270 8.00 4.90 12.78
#